data_AF-A0A7S4DWL6-F1
#
_entry.id   AF-A0A7S4DWL6-F1
#
_cell.length_a   1.000
_cell.length_b   1.000
_cell.length_c   1.000
_cell.angle_alpha   90.00
_cell.angle_beta   90.00
_cell.angle_gamma   90.00
#
_symmetry.space_group_name_H-M   'P 1'
#
loop_
_entity.id
_entity.type
_entity.pdbx_description
1 polymer ?
#
loop_
_entity_poly.entity_id
_entity_poly.type
_entity_poly.pdbx_seq_one_letter_code
_entity_poly.pdbx_strand_id
1 'polypeptide(L)'
;MRRVLAGNSLTQARRVSIAGAMLLAGLISVGVYVRNRTQTQQPQVDSSLQEVQKDVQVTILGKKALDLNGTWRLKHTEGDIDAFLKSRGFPWVIRVMAAMILKSRYPRTERIRMDDKTFYCEEKGAPMNERFHQKYKVHIGGGEIPFIEPSGDRTRVKYSWENGKKKKLVFKSYGKFNSVGCRYLRGNEMHVKVCCSDEEGRLTGGDMTCIYEKIAD
;
A
#
# COMPACT_ATOMS: atom_id res chain seq x y z
N MET A 1 66.67 12.71 47.41
CA MET A 1 66.75 13.53 46.17
C MET A 1 65.48 13.33 45.35
N ARG A 2 64.89 14.46 44.92
CA ARG A 2 63.74 14.66 44.02
C ARG A 2 63.66 13.70 42.82
N ARG A 3 62.47 13.14 42.55
CA ARG A 3 61.57 13.58 41.44
C ARG A 3 60.20 12.86 41.49
N VAL A 4 59.17 13.70 41.44
CA VAL A 4 57.76 13.43 41.12
C VAL A 4 57.60 13.36 39.58
N LEU A 5 56.59 12.63 39.09
CA LEU A 5 55.64 12.91 37.98
C LEU A 5 54.99 11.57 37.58
N ALA A 6 53.77 11.22 38.00
CA ALA A 6 52.47 11.68 37.46
C ALA A 6 52.32 11.43 35.95
N GLY A 7 51.41 10.51 35.59
CA GLY A 7 51.04 10.19 34.22
C GLY A 7 49.76 9.35 34.16
N ASN A 8 48.62 9.98 34.48
CA ASN A 8 47.28 9.48 34.18
C ASN A 8 47.05 9.45 32.66
N SER A 9 46.49 8.36 32.12
CA SER A 9 45.46 8.46 31.09
C SER A 9 44.52 7.23 31.10
N LEU A 10 43.51 7.34 31.96
CA LEU A 10 42.20 6.76 31.69
C LEU A 10 41.64 7.33 30.37
N THR A 11 40.66 6.62 29.82
CA THR A 11 39.74 7.02 28.73
C THR A 11 40.27 6.96 27.29
N GLN A 12 40.09 5.81 26.67
CA GLN A 12 39.64 5.76 25.27
C GLN A 12 38.48 4.75 25.14
N ALA A 13 37.37 5.06 25.81
CA ALA A 13 36.08 4.49 25.45
C ALA A 13 35.78 4.91 24.01
N ARG A 14 35.82 3.94 23.09
CA ARG A 14 35.38 4.11 21.71
C ARG A 14 33.92 4.55 21.73
N ARG A 15 33.72 5.87 21.59
CA ARG A 15 32.46 6.44 21.15
C ARG A 15 32.19 5.90 19.75
N VAL A 16 31.35 4.87 19.67
CA VAL A 16 30.65 4.54 18.43
C VAL A 16 29.68 5.70 18.20
N SER A 17 30.12 6.69 17.44
CA SER A 17 29.24 7.75 16.95
C SER A 17 28.19 7.10 16.06
N ILE A 18 26.98 6.93 16.60
CA ILE A 18 25.76 6.67 15.84
C ILE A 18 25.39 8.00 15.16
N ALA A 19 26.15 8.35 14.12
CA ALA A 19 25.90 9.46 13.23
C ALA A 19 26.16 8.95 11.82
N GLY A 20 25.20 8.20 11.29
CA GLY A 20 25.34 7.51 10.01
C GLY A 20 24.03 6.88 9.51
N ALA A 21 22.90 7.53 9.77
CA ALA A 21 21.58 7.11 9.29
C ALA A 21 20.85 8.28 8.61
N MET A 22 21.53 8.98 7.72
CA MET A 22 20.92 9.94 6.80
C MET A 22 21.79 10.00 5.54
N LEU A 23 21.45 9.20 4.53
CA LEU A 23 21.75 9.43 3.11
C LEU A 23 21.38 8.19 2.30
N LEU A 24 20.25 8.25 1.60
CA LEU A 24 20.07 7.73 0.23
C LEU A 24 18.68 8.14 -0.28
N ALA A 25 18.49 9.46 -0.35
CA ALA A 25 17.62 10.06 -1.34
C ALA A 25 18.51 10.48 -2.51
N GLY A 26 18.22 9.99 -3.71
CA GLY A 26 18.81 10.54 -4.93
C GLY A 26 19.18 9.51 -5.99
N LEU A 27 18.94 9.92 -7.24
CA LEU A 27 19.34 9.36 -8.54
C LEU A 27 18.22 8.56 -9.25
N ILE A 28 17.80 8.83 -10.49
CA ILE A 28 18.17 9.77 -11.56
C ILE A 28 16.92 9.89 -12.47
N SER A 29 16.63 11.10 -12.96
CA SER A 29 15.70 11.38 -14.05
C SER A 29 16.38 11.19 -15.41
N VAL A 30 15.58 10.92 -16.47
CA VAL A 30 15.69 11.39 -17.87
C VAL A 30 15.23 10.30 -18.84
N GLY A 31 14.37 10.65 -19.80
CA GLY A 31 14.12 9.85 -21.00
C GLY A 31 12.73 10.03 -21.63
N VAL A 32 12.61 10.99 -22.54
CA VAL A 32 11.45 11.35 -23.37
C VAL A 32 11.33 10.40 -24.58
N TYR A 33 10.13 9.94 -24.99
CA TYR A 33 9.61 10.05 -26.39
C TYR A 33 8.21 9.41 -26.62
N VAL A 34 7.28 10.26 -27.08
CA VAL A 34 6.36 10.14 -28.24
C VAL A 34 5.36 8.98 -28.39
N ARG A 35 4.08 9.36 -28.23
CA ARG A 35 2.93 9.31 -29.18
C ARG A 35 2.86 8.13 -30.18
N ASN A 36 1.79 7.34 -30.09
CA ASN A 36 0.79 7.28 -31.17
C ASN A 36 -0.56 6.69 -30.73
N ARG A 37 -1.62 7.32 -31.24
CA ARG A 37 -3.02 6.87 -31.18
C ARG A 37 -3.24 5.82 -32.27
N THR A 38 -4.00 4.78 -31.96
CA THR A 38 -4.82 4.10 -32.96
C THR A 38 -6.21 3.88 -32.38
N GLN A 39 -7.18 4.26 -33.19
CA GLN A 39 -8.60 4.42 -32.91
C GLN A 39 -9.28 3.08 -33.20
N THR A 40 -10.03 2.52 -32.24
CA THR A 40 -10.87 1.33 -32.48
C THR A 40 -12.33 1.75 -32.49
N GLN A 41 -13.00 1.40 -33.58
CA GLN A 41 -14.40 1.68 -33.85
C GLN A 41 -15.34 0.89 -32.93
N GLN A 42 -16.44 1.53 -32.54
CA GLN A 42 -17.57 0.98 -31.80
C GLN A 42 -18.58 0.36 -32.78
N PRO A 43 -19.17 -0.80 -32.47
CA PRO A 43 -20.47 -1.16 -33.01
C PRO A 43 -21.61 -0.62 -32.13
N GLN A 44 -22.57 0.03 -32.79
CA GLN A 44 -23.92 0.28 -32.28
C GLN A 44 -24.65 -1.05 -32.07
N VAL A 45 -25.37 -1.18 -30.96
CA VAL A 45 -26.46 -2.15 -30.80
C VAL A 45 -27.63 -1.47 -30.09
N ASP A 46 -28.81 -1.83 -30.59
CA ASP A 46 -30.11 -1.19 -30.50
C ASP A 46 -30.66 -0.86 -29.12
N SER A 47 -31.33 0.29 -29.12
CA SER A 47 -32.38 0.71 -28.21
C SER A 47 -33.68 -0.06 -28.49
N SER A 48 -33.98 -1.08 -27.69
CA SER A 48 -35.36 -1.49 -27.40
C SER A 48 -35.39 -2.46 -26.22
N LEU A 49 -35.76 -1.93 -25.05
CA LEU A 49 -36.53 -2.58 -23.99
C LEU A 49 -36.65 -1.58 -22.83
N GLN A 50 -37.66 -0.72 -22.94
CA GLN A 50 -38.21 0.01 -21.83
C GLN A 50 -38.92 -0.97 -20.88
N GLU A 51 -38.87 -0.63 -19.59
CA GLU A 51 -39.91 -0.88 -18.59
C GLU A 51 -40.40 -2.31 -18.42
N VAL A 52 -39.75 -3.07 -17.54
CA VAL A 52 -40.36 -3.68 -16.33
C VAL A 52 -39.20 -4.04 -15.39
N GLN A 53 -38.95 -3.24 -14.35
CA GLN A 53 -38.30 -3.67 -13.09
C GLN A 53 -38.19 -2.50 -12.09
N LYS A 54 -39.33 -1.85 -11.85
CA LYS A 54 -39.64 -1.35 -10.50
C LYS A 54 -40.47 -2.48 -9.86
N ASP A 55 -40.21 -2.82 -8.60
CA ASP A 55 -40.87 -3.89 -7.82
C ASP A 55 -40.26 -5.30 -7.86
N VAL A 56 -38.96 -5.39 -7.61
CA VAL A 56 -38.39 -6.57 -6.92
C VAL A 56 -37.56 -6.08 -5.73
N GLN A 57 -38.23 -5.51 -4.73
CA GLN A 57 -37.76 -5.53 -3.34
C GLN A 57 -37.95 -6.95 -2.77
N VAL A 58 -37.29 -7.93 -3.38
CA VAL A 58 -37.14 -9.24 -2.77
C VAL A 58 -35.87 -9.16 -1.95
N THR A 59 -36.08 -9.01 -0.64
CA THR A 59 -35.13 -9.23 0.45
C THR A 59 -34.61 -10.67 0.39
N ILE A 60 -33.79 -10.98 -0.62
CA ILE A 60 -32.73 -11.98 -0.47
C ILE A 60 -31.78 -11.34 0.52
N LEU A 61 -31.26 -12.09 1.50
CA LEU A 61 -30.15 -11.68 2.38
C LEU A 61 -28.92 -11.30 1.52
N GLY A 62 -29.01 -10.11 0.93
CA GLY A 62 -28.18 -9.60 -0.12
C GLY A 62 -26.86 -9.22 0.50
N LYS A 63 -25.82 -9.96 0.14
CA LYS A 63 -24.45 -9.57 0.45
C LYS A 63 -24.21 -8.22 -0.23
N LYS A 64 -24.40 -7.13 0.53
CA LYS A 64 -24.15 -5.76 0.11
C LYS A 64 -22.77 -5.72 -0.52
N ALA A 65 -22.67 -5.13 -1.71
CA ALA A 65 -21.39 -4.92 -2.36
C ALA A 65 -20.45 -4.16 -1.41
N LEU A 66 -19.16 -4.49 -1.46
CA LEU A 66 -18.13 -3.82 -0.68
C LEU A 66 -18.13 -2.34 -1.05
N ASP A 67 -18.38 -1.50 -0.06
CA ASP A 67 -18.39 -0.05 -0.18
C ASP A 67 -17.31 0.53 0.73
N LEU A 68 -16.19 0.93 0.14
CA LEU A 68 -15.07 1.56 0.84
C LEU A 68 -15.10 3.09 0.76
N ASN A 69 -16.18 3.70 0.25
CA ASN A 69 -16.27 5.15 0.14
C ASN A 69 -16.11 5.83 1.51
N GLY A 70 -15.27 6.86 1.54
CA GLY A 70 -15.03 7.66 2.74
C GLY A 70 -13.56 8.02 2.95
N THR A 71 -13.29 8.63 4.09
CA THR A 71 -11.94 8.93 4.57
C THR A 71 -11.61 7.99 5.72
N TRP A 72 -10.47 7.31 5.59
CA TRP A 72 -9.99 6.28 6.47
C TRP A 72 -8.68 6.73 7.12
N ARG A 73 -8.51 6.46 8.42
CA ARG A 73 -7.28 6.73 9.16
C ARG A 73 -6.68 5.43 9.65
N LEU A 74 -5.38 5.24 9.47
CA LEU A 74 -4.67 4.09 9.98
C LEU A 74 -4.71 4.11 11.51
N LYS A 75 -5.22 3.03 12.10
CA LYS A 75 -5.31 2.83 13.55
C LYS A 75 -4.08 2.09 14.07
N HIS A 76 -3.74 0.98 13.43
CA HIS A 76 -2.56 0.16 13.74
C HIS A 76 -2.28 -0.87 12.62
N THR A 77 -1.15 -1.56 12.75
CA THR A 77 -0.69 -2.61 11.84
C THR A 77 -0.48 -3.91 12.59
N GLU A 78 -0.95 -5.03 12.04
CA GLU A 78 -0.82 -6.38 12.60
C GLU A 78 -0.18 -7.34 11.59
N GLY A 79 0.16 -8.56 12.05
CA GLY A 79 0.78 -9.62 11.23
C GLY A 79 2.26 -9.84 11.55
N ASP A 80 2.88 -10.74 10.80
CA ASP A 80 4.32 -11.04 10.93
C ASP A 80 5.14 -10.09 10.05
N ILE A 81 5.30 -8.86 10.55
CA ILE A 81 6.00 -7.77 9.87
C ILE A 81 7.47 -8.12 9.59
N ASP A 82 8.15 -8.83 10.52
CA ASP A 82 9.56 -9.21 10.27
C ASP A 82 9.66 -10.22 9.13
N ALA A 83 8.82 -11.27 9.12
CA ALA A 83 8.79 -12.22 8.02
C ALA A 83 8.40 -11.56 6.68
N PHE A 84 7.44 -10.63 6.70
CA PHE A 84 7.06 -9.85 5.52
C PHE A 84 8.24 -9.02 4.97
N LEU A 85 8.97 -8.31 5.84
CA LEU A 85 10.12 -7.52 5.43
C LEU A 85 11.31 -8.41 5.04
N LYS A 86 11.48 -9.57 5.68
CA LYS A 86 12.50 -10.55 5.35
C LYS A 86 12.28 -11.14 3.96
N SER A 87 11.03 -11.44 3.58
CA SER A 87 10.71 -11.89 2.21
C SER A 87 10.95 -10.80 1.15
N ARG A 88 10.92 -9.52 1.53
CA ARG A 88 11.37 -8.40 0.67
C ARG A 88 12.88 -8.18 0.70
N GLY A 89 13.66 -9.09 1.27
CA GLY A 89 15.13 -9.01 1.27
C GLY A 89 15.70 -7.84 2.09
N PHE A 90 14.92 -7.23 2.99
CA PHE A 90 15.44 -6.15 3.84
C PHE A 90 16.49 -6.69 4.83
N PRO A 91 17.64 -6.02 5.02
CA PRO A 91 18.62 -6.38 6.04
C PRO A 91 18.03 -6.34 7.45
N TRP A 92 18.52 -7.18 8.37
CA TRP A 92 17.96 -7.35 9.72
C TRP A 92 17.77 -6.04 10.49
N VAL A 93 18.77 -5.16 10.48
CA VAL A 93 18.69 -3.86 11.17
C VAL A 93 17.54 -3.00 10.64
N ILE A 94 17.32 -2.99 9.32
CA ILE A 94 16.22 -2.25 8.70
C ILE A 94 14.87 -2.87 9.08
N ARG A 95 14.78 -4.20 9.18
CA ARG A 95 13.53 -4.86 9.57
C ARG A 95 13.13 -4.55 11.01
N VAL A 96 14.08 -4.56 11.93
CA VAL A 96 13.83 -4.21 13.34
C VAL A 96 13.31 -2.77 13.44
N MET A 97 13.98 -1.82 12.79
CA MET A 97 13.56 -0.41 12.76
C MET A 97 12.17 -0.24 12.12
N ALA A 98 11.96 -0.83 10.95
CA ALA A 98 10.68 -0.75 10.24
C ALA A 98 9.54 -1.39 11.03
N ALA A 99 9.77 -2.53 11.69
CA ALA A 99 8.76 -3.16 12.53
C ALA A 99 8.38 -2.28 13.74
N MET A 100 9.33 -1.57 14.35
CA MET A 100 9.05 -0.61 15.41
C MET A 100 8.20 0.56 14.90
N ILE A 101 8.55 1.12 13.74
CA ILE A 101 7.84 2.27 13.16
C ILE A 101 6.45 1.85 12.64
N LEU A 102 6.31 0.70 11.99
CA LEU A 102 5.01 0.21 11.49
C LEU A 102 4.05 -0.17 12.61
N LYS A 103 4.58 -0.56 13.78
CA LYS A 103 3.81 -0.78 15.00
C LYS A 103 3.51 0.51 15.76
N SER A 104 4.29 1.56 15.56
CA SER A 104 3.96 2.88 16.10
C SER A 104 2.84 3.52 15.27
N ARG A 105 2.00 4.32 15.93
CA ARG A 105 0.92 5.03 15.23
C ARG A 105 1.54 6.18 14.44
N TYR A 106 1.57 6.07 13.12
CA TYR A 106 1.92 7.16 12.22
C TYR A 106 0.67 7.68 11.51
N PRO A 107 0.57 8.98 11.22
CA PRO A 107 -0.64 9.57 10.65
C PRO A 107 -0.74 9.23 9.16
N ARG A 108 -1.32 8.07 8.83
CA ARG A 108 -1.71 7.71 7.46
C ARG A 108 -3.21 7.84 7.27
N THR A 109 -3.61 8.43 6.17
CA THR A 109 -5.02 8.55 5.76
C THR A 109 -5.22 8.16 4.31
N GLU A 110 -6.38 7.60 4.02
CA GLU A 110 -6.81 7.23 2.68
C GLU A 110 -8.21 7.77 2.42
N ARG A 111 -8.36 8.63 1.42
CA ARG A 111 -9.67 9.08 0.95
C ARG A 111 -10.03 8.29 -0.29
N ILE A 112 -11.07 7.48 -0.17
CA ILE A 112 -11.50 6.53 -1.20
C ILE A 112 -12.81 7.01 -1.81
N ARG A 113 -12.86 6.96 -3.14
CA ARG A 113 -14.09 7.05 -3.93
C ARG A 113 -14.17 5.86 -4.87
N MET A 114 -15.26 5.12 -4.84
CA MET A 114 -15.42 3.95 -5.67
C MET A 114 -16.86 3.80 -6.18
N ASP A 115 -16.94 3.25 -7.38
CA ASP A 115 -18.16 2.74 -7.98
C ASP A 115 -17.92 1.28 -8.43
N ASP A 116 -18.86 0.74 -9.21
CA ASP A 116 -18.81 -0.64 -9.70
C ASP A 116 -17.57 -0.98 -10.54
N LYS A 117 -17.02 0.02 -11.23
CA LYS A 117 -15.97 -0.13 -12.25
C LYS A 117 -14.71 0.66 -11.93
N THR A 118 -14.77 1.65 -11.05
CA THR A 118 -13.63 2.52 -10.76
C THR A 118 -13.31 2.58 -9.28
N PHE A 119 -12.02 2.60 -8.98
CA PHE A 119 -11.48 2.82 -7.65
C PHE A 119 -10.55 4.04 -7.72
N TYR A 120 -10.85 5.05 -6.92
CA TYR A 120 -10.02 6.23 -6.70
C TYR A 120 -9.56 6.26 -5.26
N CYS A 121 -8.28 6.55 -5.05
CA CYS A 121 -7.70 6.69 -3.72
C CYS A 121 -6.72 7.86 -3.69
N GLU A 122 -6.83 8.67 -2.64
CA GLU A 122 -5.86 9.67 -2.23
C GLU A 122 -5.23 9.23 -0.92
N GLU A 123 -3.94 8.92 -0.94
CA GLU A 123 -3.17 8.47 0.23
C GLU A 123 -2.28 9.60 0.75
N LYS A 124 -2.26 9.80 2.07
CA LYS A 124 -1.40 10.78 2.75
C LYS A 124 -0.69 10.15 3.95
N GLY A 125 0.58 10.50 4.12
CA GLY A 125 1.42 10.06 5.23
C GLY A 125 2.02 8.66 5.04
N ALA A 126 3.27 8.51 5.46
CA ALA A 126 4.02 7.25 5.43
C ALA A 126 4.96 7.18 6.65
N PRO A 127 5.39 5.96 7.07
CA PRO A 127 6.21 5.74 8.28
C PRO A 127 7.44 6.64 8.42
N MET A 128 8.04 7.04 7.30
CA MET A 128 9.28 7.85 7.25
C MET A 128 9.14 9.08 6.35
N ASN A 129 7.92 9.38 5.91
CA ASN A 129 7.65 10.52 5.02
C ASN A 129 6.23 11.03 5.27
N GLU A 130 6.08 11.91 6.25
CA GLU A 130 4.79 12.53 6.59
C GLU A 130 4.22 13.36 5.42
N ARG A 131 5.09 13.85 4.54
CA ARG A 131 4.72 14.61 3.34
C ARG A 131 4.35 13.71 2.15
N PHE A 132 4.40 12.39 2.31
CA PHE A 132 3.97 11.47 1.27
C PHE A 132 2.52 11.76 0.92
N HIS A 133 2.27 11.98 -0.38
CA HIS A 133 0.95 12.22 -0.91
C HIS A 133 0.85 11.63 -2.31
N GLN A 134 -0.10 10.72 -2.51
CA GLN A 134 -0.36 10.11 -3.80
C GLN A 134 -1.85 10.11 -4.11
N LYS A 135 -2.20 10.29 -5.39
CA LYS A 135 -3.55 10.13 -5.91
C LYS A 135 -3.51 9.17 -7.10
N TYR A 136 -4.45 8.24 -7.16
CA TYR A 136 -4.58 7.33 -8.29
C TYR A 136 -6.04 6.95 -8.54
N LYS A 137 -6.34 6.68 -9.81
CA LYS A 137 -7.62 6.17 -10.29
C LYS A 137 -7.36 4.93 -11.14
N VAL A 138 -8.08 3.86 -10.89
CA VAL A 138 -7.95 2.60 -11.61
C VAL A 138 -9.32 2.05 -12.00
N HIS A 139 -9.38 1.37 -13.14
CA HIS A 139 -10.55 0.59 -13.53
C HIS A 139 -10.44 -0.81 -12.93
N ILE A 140 -11.44 -1.24 -12.17
CA ILE A 140 -11.45 -2.55 -11.50
C ILE A 140 -11.62 -3.63 -12.57
N GLY A 141 -10.72 -4.61 -12.59
CA GLY A 141 -10.61 -5.61 -13.66
C GLY A 141 -9.89 -5.11 -14.91
N GLY A 142 -9.47 -3.84 -14.94
CA GLY A 142 -8.74 -3.22 -16.05
C GLY A 142 -7.25 -3.54 -16.08
N GLY A 143 -6.51 -2.67 -16.77
CA GLY A 143 -5.05 -2.72 -16.88
C GLY A 143 -4.32 -2.30 -15.60
N GLU A 144 -3.00 -2.44 -15.64
CA GLU A 144 -2.09 -1.94 -14.61
C GLU A 144 -1.95 -0.41 -14.69
N ILE A 145 -1.75 0.23 -13.54
CA ILE A 145 -1.44 1.67 -13.45
C ILE A 145 -0.12 1.90 -12.71
N PRO A 146 0.60 3.01 -12.99
CA PRO A 146 1.75 3.42 -12.19
C PRO A 146 1.37 3.66 -10.72
N PHE A 147 2.24 3.25 -9.80
CA PHE A 147 2.05 3.40 -8.36
C PHE A 147 3.39 3.69 -7.68
N ILE A 148 3.35 4.29 -6.48
CA ILE A 148 4.53 4.66 -5.70
C ILE A 148 4.32 4.05 -4.32
N GLU A 149 5.13 3.08 -3.95
CA GLU A 149 5.04 2.50 -2.61
C GLU A 149 5.42 3.54 -1.54
N PRO A 150 4.98 3.38 -0.28
CA PRO A 150 5.42 4.24 0.82
C PRO A 150 6.95 4.29 1.02
N SER A 151 7.69 3.29 0.50
CA SER A 151 9.17 3.30 0.45
C SER A 151 9.75 4.30 -0.56
N GLY A 152 8.93 4.81 -1.48
CA GLY A 152 9.34 5.65 -2.62
C GLY A 152 9.58 4.87 -3.92
N ASP A 153 9.56 3.53 -3.87
CA ASP A 153 9.75 2.69 -5.05
C ASP A 153 8.60 2.85 -6.05
N ARG A 154 8.93 3.00 -7.33
CA ARG A 154 7.94 2.99 -8.42
C ARG A 154 7.58 1.56 -8.77
N THR A 155 6.28 1.28 -8.84
CA THR A 155 5.73 -0.03 -9.17
C THR A 155 4.53 0.14 -10.08
N ARG A 156 3.91 -0.98 -10.47
CA ARG A 156 2.62 -1.01 -11.17
C ARG A 156 1.61 -1.74 -10.31
N VAL A 157 0.36 -1.30 -10.29
CA VAL A 157 -0.70 -1.97 -9.53
C VAL A 157 -1.91 -2.27 -10.41
N LYS A 158 -2.53 -3.43 -10.22
CA LYS A 158 -3.80 -3.81 -10.84
C LYS A 158 -4.81 -4.19 -9.77
N TYR A 159 -6.06 -3.77 -9.95
CA TYR A 159 -7.17 -4.03 -9.03
C TYR A 159 -8.22 -4.95 -9.66
N SER A 160 -8.81 -5.85 -8.87
CA SER A 160 -9.84 -6.80 -9.30
C SER A 160 -10.72 -7.26 -8.13
N TRP A 161 -11.90 -7.79 -8.42
CA TRP A 161 -12.77 -8.40 -7.41
C TRP A 161 -12.37 -9.84 -7.11
N GLU A 162 -12.29 -10.22 -5.83
CA GLU A 162 -12.01 -11.61 -5.42
C GLU A 162 -13.08 -12.55 -5.96
N ASN A 163 -12.70 -13.50 -6.82
CA ASN A 163 -13.59 -14.50 -7.43
C ASN A 163 -14.84 -13.88 -8.08
N GLY A 164 -14.73 -12.66 -8.63
CA GLY A 164 -15.85 -11.91 -9.20
C GLY A 164 -16.90 -11.45 -8.18
N LYS A 165 -16.71 -11.73 -6.89
CA LYS A 165 -17.61 -11.30 -5.81
C LYS A 165 -17.13 -9.94 -5.30
N LYS A 166 -18.05 -8.96 -5.25
CA LYS A 166 -17.81 -7.62 -4.68
C LYS A 166 -17.70 -7.65 -3.15
N LYS A 167 -16.86 -8.53 -2.60
CA LYS A 167 -16.63 -8.70 -1.15
C LYS A 167 -15.25 -8.22 -0.71
N LYS A 168 -14.25 -8.46 -1.56
CA LYS A 168 -12.88 -8.01 -1.34
C LYS A 168 -12.34 -7.44 -2.63
N LEU A 169 -11.72 -6.28 -2.50
CA LEU A 169 -11.01 -5.63 -3.59
C LEU A 169 -9.54 -6.08 -3.53
N VAL A 170 -9.15 -6.94 -4.45
CA VAL A 170 -7.80 -7.50 -4.55
C VAL A 170 -6.93 -6.57 -5.39
N PHE A 171 -5.70 -6.37 -4.96
CA PHE A 171 -4.68 -5.69 -5.74
C PHE A 171 -3.41 -6.53 -5.87
N LYS A 172 -2.74 -6.39 -7.00
CA LYS A 172 -1.42 -6.97 -7.27
C LYS A 172 -0.46 -5.84 -7.61
N SER A 173 0.68 -5.78 -6.93
CA SER A 173 1.78 -4.84 -7.20
C SER A 173 2.92 -5.58 -7.92
N TYR A 174 3.47 -4.95 -8.95
CA TYR A 174 4.51 -5.49 -9.84
C TYR A 174 5.69 -4.51 -9.90
N GLY A 175 6.77 -4.85 -9.22
CA GLY A 175 7.93 -3.98 -9.10
C GLY A 175 9.12 -4.72 -8.52
N LYS A 176 9.93 -4.03 -7.71
CA LYS A 176 11.06 -4.66 -7.01
C LYS A 176 10.62 -5.84 -6.14
N PHE A 177 9.43 -5.75 -5.55
CA PHE A 177 8.82 -6.82 -4.78
C PHE A 177 7.38 -7.01 -5.24
N ASN A 178 7.09 -8.19 -5.77
CA ASN A 178 5.73 -8.55 -6.11
C ASN A 178 4.94 -8.75 -4.81
N SER A 179 3.73 -8.22 -4.78
CA SER A 179 2.83 -8.42 -3.65
C SER A 179 1.39 -8.52 -4.09
N VAL A 180 0.63 -9.30 -3.32
CA VAL A 180 -0.81 -9.44 -3.47
C VAL A 180 -1.44 -8.98 -2.17
N GLY A 181 -2.44 -8.12 -2.29
CA GLY A 181 -3.19 -7.67 -1.13
C GLY A 181 -4.68 -7.63 -1.40
N CYS A 182 -5.45 -7.45 -0.34
CA CYS A 182 -6.88 -7.24 -0.44
C CYS A 182 -7.37 -6.23 0.57
N ARG A 183 -8.38 -5.47 0.15
CA ARG A 183 -9.13 -4.52 0.97
C ARG A 183 -10.51 -5.13 1.27
N TYR A 184 -10.91 -5.13 2.53
CA TYR A 184 -12.21 -5.64 2.97
C TYR A 184 -12.67 -4.93 4.24
N LEU A 185 -13.98 -4.98 4.51
CA LEU A 185 -14.55 -4.45 5.75
C LEU A 185 -14.74 -5.56 6.78
N ARG A 186 -14.48 -5.23 8.05
CA ARG A 186 -14.85 -6.03 9.22
C ARG A 186 -15.49 -5.12 10.24
N GLY A 187 -16.83 -5.17 10.34
CA GLY A 187 -17.58 -4.16 11.09
C GLY A 187 -17.39 -2.78 10.46
N ASN A 188 -16.94 -1.80 11.26
CA ASN A 188 -16.71 -0.42 10.83
C ASN A 188 -15.25 -0.13 10.44
N GLU A 189 -14.40 -1.15 10.40
CA GLU A 189 -12.98 -1.02 10.07
C GLU A 189 -12.71 -1.53 8.65
N MET A 190 -11.83 -0.82 7.93
CA MET A 190 -11.25 -1.31 6.68
C MET A 190 -9.92 -1.99 6.98
N HIS A 191 -9.81 -3.24 6.54
CA HIS A 191 -8.59 -4.03 6.63
C HIS A 191 -7.92 -4.06 5.26
N VAL A 192 -6.63 -3.76 5.22
CA VAL A 192 -5.77 -3.87 4.04
C VAL A 192 -4.70 -4.91 4.34
N LYS A 193 -4.94 -6.15 3.91
CA LYS A 193 -3.97 -7.25 4.05
C LYS A 193 -3.04 -7.27 2.84
N VAL A 194 -1.75 -7.45 3.08
CA VAL A 194 -0.70 -7.52 2.05
C VAL A 194 0.20 -8.70 2.33
N CYS A 195 0.47 -9.48 1.30
CA CYS A 195 1.41 -10.60 1.33
C CYS A 195 2.44 -10.42 0.21
N CYS A 196 3.67 -10.86 0.46
CA CYS A 196 4.64 -11.00 -0.63
C CYS A 196 4.28 -12.17 -1.51
N SER A 197 4.54 -12.05 -2.81
CA SER A 197 4.38 -13.15 -3.76
C SER A 197 5.59 -13.29 -4.66
N ASP A 198 5.79 -14.47 -5.23
CA ASP A 198 6.67 -14.64 -6.38
C ASP A 198 6.02 -14.11 -7.67
N GLU A 199 6.69 -14.31 -8.82
CA GLU A 199 6.20 -13.93 -10.15
C GLU A 199 4.95 -14.70 -10.57
N GLU A 200 4.77 -15.92 -10.05
CA GLU A 200 3.59 -16.73 -10.29
C GLU A 200 2.42 -16.37 -9.36
N GLY A 201 2.64 -15.49 -8.38
CA GLY A 201 1.66 -15.07 -7.40
C GLY A 201 1.51 -16.02 -6.21
N ARG A 202 2.42 -17.00 -6.04
CA ARG A 202 2.47 -17.85 -4.85
C ARG A 202 3.00 -17.02 -3.68
N LEU A 203 2.45 -17.22 -2.48
CA LEU A 203 2.82 -16.43 -1.31
C LEU A 203 4.19 -16.87 -0.78
N THR A 204 5.10 -15.92 -0.56
CA THR A 204 6.52 -16.20 -0.27
C THR A 204 7.02 -15.68 1.07
N GLY A 205 6.14 -15.36 2.02
CA GLY A 205 6.57 -14.86 3.32
C GLY A 205 5.44 -14.55 4.27
N GLY A 206 5.76 -13.71 5.26
CA GLY A 206 4.80 -13.19 6.22
C GLY A 206 3.74 -12.30 5.55
N ASP A 207 2.70 -12.01 6.32
CA ASP A 207 1.67 -11.05 5.95
C ASP A 207 1.70 -9.82 6.86
N MET A 208 1.12 -8.74 6.37
CA MET A 208 0.91 -7.53 7.12
C MET A 208 -0.52 -7.06 6.86
N THR A 209 -1.24 -6.67 7.91
CA THR A 209 -2.58 -6.10 7.80
C THR A 209 -2.60 -4.72 8.42
N CYS A 210 -2.86 -3.71 7.60
CA CYS A 210 -3.13 -2.35 8.07
C CYS A 210 -4.62 -2.21 8.38
N ILE A 211 -4.95 -1.75 9.58
CA ILE A 211 -6.33 -1.59 10.05
C ILE A 211 -6.66 -0.12 10.11
N TYR A 212 -7.75 0.26 9.44
CA TYR A 212 -8.19 1.64 9.33
C TYR A 212 -9.56 1.83 9.94
N GLU A 213 -9.74 2.95 10.62
CA GLU A 213 -11.03 3.45 11.11
C GLU A 213 -11.57 4.52 10.16
N LYS A 214 -12.90 4.57 10.00
CA LYS A 214 -13.55 5.61 9.19
C LYS A 214 -13.64 6.91 9.99
N ILE A 215 -13.19 8.02 9.40
CA ILE A 215 -13.20 9.35 10.06
C ILE A 215 -14.11 10.37 9.34
N ALA A 216 -14.49 10.11 8.10
CA ALA A 216 -15.47 10.90 7.34
C ALA A 216 -16.06 10.08 6.18
N ASP A 217 -17.19 10.52 5.63
CA ASP A 217 -17.79 10.01 4.39
C ASP A 217 -17.30 10.75 3.13
#